data_AF-A0A847H5P9-F1
#
_entry.id   AF-A0A847H5P9-F1
#
_cell.length_a   1.000
_cell.length_b   1.000
_cell.length_c   1.000
_cell.angle_alpha   90.00
_cell.angle_beta   90.00
_cell.angle_gamma   90.00
#
_symmetry.space_group_name_H-M   'P 1'
#
loop_
_entity.id
_entity.type
_entity.pdbx_description
1 polymer ?
#
loop_
_entity_poly.entity_id
_entity_poly.type
_entity_poly.pdbx_seq_one_letter_code
_entity_poly.pdbx_strand_id
1 'polypeptide(L)' 'ADIETNFVMARTNLPIDSSEYKKRETTANYFAADLLMPVEKFLEVVNLYDDIHDVASFFGVSCSAASIRASQLGKFFI' A
#
# COMPACT_ATOMS: atom_id res chain seq x y z
N ALA A 1 -21.91 -11.80 -25.06
CA ALA A 1 -20.98 -12.93 -24.87
C ALA A 1 -19.81 -12.37 -24.10
N ASP A 2 -19.92 -12.46 -22.78
CA ASP A 2 -19.01 -11.84 -21.83
C ASP A 2 -17.72 -12.64 -21.74
N ILE A 3 -16.59 -11.94 -21.84
CA ILE A 3 -15.29 -12.48 -21.43
C ILE A 3 -14.77 -11.52 -20.37
N GLU A 4 -15.32 -11.63 -19.17
CA GLU A 4 -14.66 -11.17 -17.96
C GLU A 4 -13.47 -12.09 -17.71
N THR A 5 -12.34 -11.78 -18.33
CA THR A 5 -11.05 -12.33 -17.91
C THR A 5 -10.69 -11.74 -16.57
N ASN A 6 -11.16 -12.39 -15.50
CA ASN A 6 -10.60 -12.26 -14.16
C ASN A 6 -9.11 -12.65 -14.23
N PHE A 7 -8.24 -11.66 -14.41
CA PHE A 7 -6.79 -11.82 -14.40
C PHE A 7 -6.34 -12.04 -12.95
N VAL A 8 -6.63 -13.21 -12.40
CA VAL A 8 -6.06 -13.64 -11.13
C VAL A 8 -4.66 -14.13 -11.43
N MET A 9 -3.65 -13.29 -11.14
CA MET A 9 -2.25 -13.71 -11.11
C MET A 9 -2.09 -14.76 -10.01
N ALA A 10 -2.29 -16.03 -10.36
CA ALA A 10 -1.98 -17.13 -9.47
C ALA A 10 -0.47 -17.11 -9.23
N ARG A 11 -0.06 -16.81 -8.00
CA ARG A 11 1.34 -16.88 -7.57
C ARG A 11 1.83 -18.29 -7.88
N THR A 12 2.68 -18.43 -8.89
CA THR A 12 3.28 -19.72 -9.26
C THR A 12 4.02 -20.29 -8.05
N ASN A 13 3.57 -21.46 -7.57
CA ASN A 13 4.13 -22.22 -6.44
C ASN A 13 5.53 -22.77 -6.76
N LEU A 14 6.49 -21.89 -7.03
CA LEU A 14 7.90 -22.24 -6.93
C LEU A 14 8.24 -22.28 -5.43
N PRO A 15 8.98 -23.29 -4.94
CA PRO A 15 9.51 -23.28 -3.57
C PRO A 15 10.63 -22.25 -3.51
N ILE A 16 10.25 -20.97 -3.51
CA ILE A 16 11.16 -19.87 -3.25
C ILE A 16 11.45 -19.95 -1.76
N ASP A 17 12.72 -19.92 -1.38
CA ASP A 17 13.11 -19.72 0.02
C ASP A 17 12.28 -18.55 0.57
N SER A 18 11.31 -18.91 1.41
CA SER A 18 10.19 -18.02 1.74
C SER A 18 10.67 -16.77 2.45
N SER A 19 11.85 -16.82 3.08
CA SER A 19 12.47 -15.70 3.77
C SER A 19 12.94 -14.63 2.79
N GLU A 20 13.75 -15.01 1.80
CA GLU A 20 14.30 -14.06 0.81
C GLU A 20 13.23 -13.52 -0.14
N TYR A 21 12.19 -14.29 -0.43
CA TYR A 21 11.03 -13.77 -1.16
C TYR A 21 10.27 -12.71 -0.35
N LYS A 22 9.96 -13.00 0.92
CA LYS A 22 9.26 -12.06 1.81
C LYS A 22 10.05 -10.76 2.00
N LYS A 23 11.38 -10.83 2.10
CA LYS A 23 12.23 -9.63 2.14
C LYS A 23 12.08 -8.80 0.89
N ARG A 24 12.16 -9.42 -0.30
CA ARG A 24 12.00 -8.71 -1.58
C ARG A 24 10.61 -8.10 -1.75
N GLU A 25 9.57 -8.85 -1.41
CA GLU A 25 8.19 -8.35 -1.42
C GLU A 25 8.03 -7.15 -0.47
N THR A 26 8.56 -7.26 0.74
CA THR A 26 8.56 -6.17 1.73
C THR A 26 9.27 -4.93 1.18
N THR A 27 10.48 -5.06 0.63
CA THR A 27 11.22 -3.94 0.03
C THR A 27 10.47 -3.31 -1.14
N ALA A 28 9.85 -4.12 -2.00
CA ALA A 28 9.02 -3.62 -3.10
C ALA A 28 7.81 -2.84 -2.59
N ASN A 29 7.16 -3.31 -1.52
CA ASN A 29 6.02 -2.62 -0.91
C ASN A 29 6.44 -1.28 -0.30
N TYR A 30 7.59 -1.20 0.39
CA TYR A 30 8.13 0.06 0.89
C TYR A 30 8.42 1.04 -0.24
N PHE A 31 9.07 0.57 -1.32
CA PHE A 31 9.35 1.40 -2.48
C PHE A 31 8.05 1.92 -3.14
N ALA A 32 7.05 1.06 -3.32
CA ALA A 32 5.76 1.46 -3.86
C ALA A 32 5.05 2.48 -2.96
N ALA A 33 5.13 2.32 -1.64
CA ALA A 33 4.57 3.28 -0.69
C ALA A 33 5.28 4.65 -0.77
N ASP A 34 6.60 4.68 -0.89
CA ASP A 34 7.35 5.94 -1.07
C ASP A 34 7.03 6.64 -2.38
N LEU A 35 6.83 5.86 -3.46
CA LEU A 35 6.50 6.39 -4.78
C LEU A 35 5.07 6.95 -4.84
N LEU A 36 4.09 6.21 -4.30
CA LEU A 36 2.67 6.58 -4.36
C LEU A 36 2.29 7.60 -3.27
N MET A 37 2.93 7.52 -2.11
CA MET A 37 2.65 8.36 -0.94
C MET A 37 3.96 8.96 -0.39
N PRO A 38 4.54 9.97 -1.08
CA PRO A 38 5.78 10.61 -0.63
C PRO A 38 5.65 11.13 0.80
N VAL A 39 6.68 10.92 1.63
CA VAL A 39 6.63 11.16 3.09
C VAL A 39 6.15 12.57 3.42
N GLU A 40 6.75 13.59 2.82
CA GLU A 40 6.45 15.00 3.10
C GLU A 40 4.99 15.31 2.79
N LYS A 41 4.53 14.92 1.58
CA LYS A 41 3.15 15.15 1.15
C LYS A 41 2.15 14.35 1.98
N PHE A 42 2.48 13.12 2.35
CA PHE A 42 1.62 12.30 3.18
C PHE A 42 1.44 12.91 4.57
N LEU A 43 2.52 13.44 5.17
CA LEU A 43 2.45 14.12 6.47
C LEU A 43 1.64 15.41 6.42
N GLU A 44 1.67 16.16 5.31
CA GLU A 44 0.77 17.30 5.13
C GLU A 44 -0.69 16.84 5.11
N VAL A 45 -1.01 15.88 4.25
CA VAL A 45 -2.39 15.43 4.01
C VAL A 45 -3.00 14.75 5.23
N VAL A 46 -2.24 13.90 5.93
CA VAL A 46 -2.71 13.18 7.13
C VAL A 46 -3.01 14.12 8.30
N ASN A 47 -2.44 15.33 8.32
CA ASN A 47 -2.74 16.33 9.34
C ASN A 47 -3.91 17.24 8.94
N LEU A 48 -4.37 17.17 7.68
CA LEU A 48 -5.49 17.96 7.16
C LEU A 48 -6.83 17.23 7.23
N TYR A 49 -6.80 15.90 7.18
CA TYR A 49 -8.00 15.06 7.22
C TYR A 49 -8.06 14.24 8.51
N ASP A 50 -9.25 14.16 9.11
CA ASP A 50 -9.49 13.36 10.31
C ASP A 50 -9.77 11.88 9.98
N ASP A 51 -10.14 11.57 8.73
CA ASP A 51 -10.48 10.22 8.27
C ASP A 51 -9.43 9.67 7.29
N ILE A 52 -9.00 8.42 7.52
CA ILE A 52 -8.10 7.69 6.62
C ILE A 52 -8.69 7.48 5.22
N HIS A 53 -10.02 7.41 5.10
CA HIS A 53 -10.71 7.28 3.81
C HIS A 53 -10.44 8.50 2.90
N ASP A 54 -10.40 9.70 3.47
CA ASP A 54 -10.11 10.92 2.72
C ASP A 54 -8.64 10.98 2.31
N VAL A 55 -7.73 10.58 3.21
CA VAL A 55 -6.30 10.46 2.89
C VAL A 55 -6.06 9.46 1.77
N ALA A 56 -6.68 8.28 1.84
CA ALA A 56 -6.58 7.27 0.80
C ALA A 56 -7.13 7.76 -0.54
N SER A 57 -8.26 8.47 -0.52
CA SER A 57 -8.87 9.08 -1.70
C SER A 57 -7.96 10.14 -2.32
N PHE A 58 -7.29 10.96 -1.50
CA PHE A 58 -6.34 11.98 -1.98
C PHE A 58 -5.18 11.37 -2.78
N PHE A 59 -4.63 10.25 -2.32
CA PHE A 59 -3.52 9.57 -3.00
C PHE A 59 -3.98 8.56 -4.07
N GLY A 60 -5.29 8.33 -4.22
CA GLY A 60 -5.82 7.34 -5.16
C GLY A 60 -5.41 5.90 -4.82
N VAL A 61 -5.27 5.58 -3.53
CA VAL A 61 -4.86 4.26 -3.03
C VAL A 61 -5.96 3.63 -2.18
N SER A 62 -5.80 2.35 -1.81
CA SER A 62 -6.71 1.71 -0.86
C SER A 62 -6.48 2.23 0.57
N CYS A 63 -7.54 2.21 1.40
CA CYS A 63 -7.42 2.58 2.82
C CYS A 63 -6.35 1.76 3.54
N SER A 64 -6.26 0.46 3.22
CA SER A 64 -5.23 -0.41 3.81
C SER A 64 -3.81 0.07 3.51
N ALA A 65 -3.52 0.50 2.27
CA ALA A 65 -2.20 1.04 1.92
C ALA A 65 -1.91 2.34 2.68
N ALA A 66 -2.89 3.24 2.74
CA ALA A 66 -2.76 4.50 3.49
C ALA A 66 -2.59 4.26 5.01
N SER A 67 -3.30 3.29 5.60
CA SER A 67 -3.15 2.91 7.01
C SER A 67 -1.77 2.34 7.32
N ILE A 68 -1.25 1.47 6.45
CA ILE A 68 0.11 0.93 6.59
C ILE A 68 1.12 2.08 6.55
N ARG A 69 0.97 3.00 5.60
CA ARG A 69 1.83 4.18 5.49
C ARG A 69 1.77 5.08 6.72
N ALA A 70 0.58 5.34 7.23
CA ALA A 70 0.38 6.10 8.46
C ALA A 70 1.10 5.44 9.64
N SER A 71 0.92 4.13 9.83
CA SER A 71 1.59 3.37 10.89
C SER A 71 3.12 3.44 10.78
N GLN A 72 3.68 3.32 9.57
CA GLN A 72 5.12 3.46 9.31
C GLN A 72 5.66 4.85 9.70
N LEU A 73 4.83 5.89 9.58
CA LEU A 73 5.18 7.27 9.91
C LEU A 73 4.71 7.70 11.31
N GLY A 74 4.24 6.75 12.14
CA GLY A 74 3.79 7.02 13.51
C GLY A 74 2.48 7.80 13.62
N LYS A 75 1.62 7.74 12.59
CA LYS A 75 0.30 8.35 12.55
C LYS A 75 -0.78 7.29 12.77
N PHE A 76 -1.76 7.60 13.60
CA PHE A 76 -2.86 6.71 13.95
C PHE A 76 -4.18 7.44 13.76
N PHE A 77 -5.13 6.75 13.13
CA PHE A 77 -6.52 7.17 13.03
C PHE A 77 -7.30 6.39 14.10
N ILE A 78 -8.21 7.07 14.79
CA ILE A 78 -9.02 6.52 15.88
C ILE A 78 -10.39 6.14 15.34
#